data_AF-A0A964XVL9-F1
#
_entry.id   AF-A0A964XVL9-F1
#
_cell.length_a   1.000
_cell.length_b   1.000
_cell.length_c   1.000
_cell.angle_alpha   90.00
_cell.angle_beta   90.00
_cell.angle_gamma   90.00
#
_symmetry.space_group_name_H-M   'P 1'
#
loop_
_entity.id
_entity.type
_entity.pdbx_description
1 polymer ?
#
loop_
_entity_poly.entity_id
_entity_poly.type
_entity_poly.pdbx_seq_one_letter_code
_entity_poly.pdbx_strand_id
1 'polypeptide(L)' 'ATGLAVRAIDALMPAAGAGGLKMDLPLQRQFRDIHAASSHIALTWDVHAAAYGQSALGLQPQGGLLL' A
#
# COMPACT_ATOMS: atom_id res chain seq x y z
N ALA A 1 6.85 -1.60 0.58
CA ALA A 1 6.22 -2.76 -0.08
C ALA A 1 4.76 -2.49 -0.45
N THR A 2 3.96 -1.87 0.42
CA THR A 2 2.52 -1.60 0.22
C THR A 2 2.18 -0.96 -1.14
N GLY A 3 2.84 0.14 -1.51
CA GLY A 3 2.58 0.79 -2.80
C GLY A 3 2.90 -0.07 -4.03
N LEU A 4 3.84 -1.02 -3.91
CA LEU A 4 4.10 -2.00 -4.98
C LEU A 4 2.96 -3.02 -5.08
N ALA A 5 2.41 -3.48 -3.95
CA ALA A 5 1.27 -4.39 -3.93
C ALA A 5 0.00 -3.75 -4.50
N VAL A 6 -0.25 -2.47 -4.18
CA VAL A 6 -1.35 -1.69 -4.77
C VAL A 6 -1.17 -1.61 -6.29
N ARG A 7 0.01 -1.21 -6.78
CA ARG A 7 0.27 -1.17 -8.24
C ARG A 7 0.14 -2.53 -8.92
N ALA A 8 0.55 -3.61 -8.25
CA ALA A 8 0.41 -4.95 -8.80
C ALA A 8 -1.06 -5.36 -8.94
N ILE A 9 -1.88 -5.13 -7.91
CA ILE A 9 -3.32 -5.47 -7.99
C ILE A 9 -4.07 -4.57 -8.98
N ASP A 10 -3.65 -3.30 -9.10
CA ASP A 10 -4.17 -2.34 -10.09
C ASP A 10 -3.80 -2.74 -11.53
N ALA A 11 -2.69 -3.45 -11.75
CA ALA A 11 -2.36 -4.01 -13.06
C ALA A 11 -3.16 -5.29 -13.35
N LEU A 12 -3.43 -6.11 -12.33
CA LEU A 12 -4.15 -7.37 -12.49
C LEU A 12 -5.66 -7.18 -12.75
N MET A 13 -6.30 -6.21 -12.11
CA MET A 13 -7.75 -6.03 -12.20
C MET A 13 -8.24 -5.70 -13.64
N PRO A 14 -7.64 -4.75 -14.37
CA PRO A 14 -7.98 -4.51 -15.78
C PRO A 14 -7.57 -5.68 -16.69
N ALA A 15 -6.46 -6.36 -16.40
CA ALA A 15 -6.00 -7.52 -17.19
C ALA A 15 -6.98 -8.71 -17.10
N ALA A 16 -7.70 -8.85 -15.99
CA ALA A 16 -8.73 -9.88 -15.83
C ALA A 16 -10.05 -9.54 -16.56
N GLY A 17 -10.23 -8.29 -17.01
CA GLY A 17 -11.45 -7.81 -17.66
C GLY A 17 -12.71 -8.05 -16.81
N ALA A 18 -13.85 -8.26 -17.47
CA ALA A 18 -15.13 -8.51 -16.80
C ALA A 18 -15.09 -9.75 -15.87
N GLY A 19 -14.22 -10.72 -16.16
CA GLY A 19 -14.02 -11.90 -15.32
C GLY A 19 -13.53 -11.56 -13.90
N GLY A 20 -12.79 -10.46 -13.75
CA GLY A 20 -12.31 -9.99 -12.44
C GLY A 20 -13.42 -9.58 -11.48
N LEU A 21 -14.62 -9.24 -11.99
CA LEU A 21 -15.77 -8.82 -11.19
C LEU A 21 -16.58 -9.98 -10.60
N LYS A 22 -16.29 -11.22 -11.01
CA LYS A 22 -17.01 -12.39 -10.54
C LYS A 22 -16.83 -12.58 -9.02
N MET A 23 -17.94 -12.72 -8.30
CA MET A 23 -17.94 -12.78 -6.83
C MET A 23 -17.48 -14.13 -6.27
N ASP A 24 -17.52 -15.19 -7.07
CA ASP A 24 -16.97 -16.51 -6.77
C ASP A 24 -15.45 -16.59 -6.99
N LEU A 25 -14.86 -15.57 -7.63
CA LEU A 25 -13.41 -15.43 -7.80
C LEU A 25 -12.81 -14.43 -6.78
N PRO A 26 -11.55 -14.62 -6.37
CA PRO A 26 -10.95 -13.84 -5.28
C PRO A 26 -10.52 -12.42 -5.69
N LEU A 27 -10.34 -12.16 -6.99
CA LEU A 27 -9.61 -10.98 -7.47
C LEU A 27 -10.22 -9.65 -7.02
N GLN A 28 -11.52 -9.43 -7.23
CA GLN A 28 -12.17 -8.18 -6.79
C GLN A 28 -12.13 -7.98 -5.28
N ARG A 29 -12.10 -9.07 -4.49
CA ARG A 29 -11.98 -8.99 -3.03
C ARG A 29 -10.57 -8.55 -2.67
N GLN A 30 -9.56 -9.21 -3.23
CA GLN A 30 -8.16 -8.85 -3.00
C GLN A 30 -7.84 -7.41 -3.42
N PHE A 31 -8.42 -6.96 -4.54
CA PHE A 31 -8.34 -5.56 -4.97
C PHE A 31 -8.87 -4.62 -3.89
N ARG A 32 -10.12 -4.79 -3.44
CA ARG A 32 -10.71 -3.94 -2.40
C ARG A 32 -9.95 -4.01 -1.07
N ASP A 33 -9.53 -5.20 -0.67
CA ASP A 33 -8.85 -5.44 0.60
C ASP A 33 -7.44 -4.81 0.62
N ILE A 34 -6.67 -4.90 -0.48
CA ILE A 34 -5.34 -4.29 -0.59
C ILE A 34 -5.45 -2.76 -0.54
N HIS A 35 -6.42 -2.18 -1.25
CA HIS A 35 -6.68 -0.73 -1.20
C HIS A 35 -7.05 -0.27 0.22
N ALA A 36 -7.93 -1.01 0.90
CA ALA A 36 -8.30 -0.72 2.29
C ALA A 36 -7.10 -0.83 3.24
N ALA A 37 -6.36 -1.94 3.19
CA ALA A 37 -5.18 -2.15 4.02
C ALA A 37 -4.11 -1.09 3.78
N SER A 38 -3.95 -0.61 2.54
CA SER A 38 -2.95 0.41 2.19
C SER A 38 -3.17 1.76 2.88
N SER A 39 -4.38 2.02 3.38
CA SER A 39 -4.74 3.24 4.11
C SER A 39 -4.36 3.18 5.60
N HIS A 40 -3.76 2.08 6.06
CA HIS A 40 -3.34 1.93 7.45
C HIS A 40 -2.20 2.91 7.75
N ILE A 41 -2.30 3.66 8.86
CA ILE A 41 -1.35 4.72 9.26
C ILE A 41 0.11 4.23 9.24
N ALA A 42 0.37 3.01 9.72
CA ALA A 42 1.69 2.38 9.75
C ALA A 42 2.26 2.01 8.36
N LEU A 43 1.52 2.25 7.28
CA LEU A 43 1.94 2.01 5.90
C LEU A 43 2.10 3.32 5.10
N THR A 44 1.99 4.47 5.76
CA THR A 44 2.16 5.79 5.14
C THR A 44 3.61 5.98 4.70
N TRP A 45 3.86 5.89 3.39
CA TRP A 45 5.22 5.94 2.84
C TRP A 45 5.95 7.23 3.18
N ASP A 46 5.30 8.38 3.07
CA ASP A 46 5.95 9.68 3.27
C ASP A 46 6.46 9.87 4.71
N VAL A 47 5.80 9.24 5.69
CA VAL A 47 6.24 9.25 7.10
C VAL A 47 7.45 8.33 7.28
N HIS A 48 7.34 7.07 6.88
CA HIS A 48 8.38 6.07 7.15
C HIS A 48 9.63 6.25 6.29
N ALA A 49 9.48 6.73 5.05
CA ALA A 49 10.62 7.01 4.16
C ALA A 49 11.43 8.22 4.63
N ALA A 50 10.76 9.27 5.15
CA ALA A 50 11.44 10.42 5.73
C ALA A 50 12.24 10.03 6.98
N ALA A 51 11.62 9.26 7.90
CA ALA A 51 12.30 8.75 9.09
C ALA A 51 13.51 7.86 8.74
N TYR A 52 13.37 7.00 7.73
CA TYR A 52 14.49 6.22 7.20
C TYR A 52 15.61 7.12 6.65
N GLY A 53 15.27 8.13 5.84
CA GLY A 53 16.24 9.07 5.27
C GLY A 53 17.02 9.84 6.34
N GLN A 54 16.34 10.28 7.41
CA GLN A 54 16.98 10.93 8.56
C GLN A 54 17.99 9.98 9.22
N SER A 55 17.58 8.75 9.53
CA SER A 55 18.48 7.74 10.11
C SER A 55 19.68 7.45 9.20
N ALA A 56 19.46 7.29 7.90
CA ALA A 56 20.51 7.00 6.93
C ALA A 56 21.54 8.14 6.79
N LEU A 57 21.14 9.38 7.09
CA LEU A 57 22.00 10.57 7.08
C LEU A 57 22.58 10.90 8.46
N GLY A 58 22.36 10.07 9.49
CA GLY A 58 22.86 10.30 10.85
C GLY A 58 22.06 11.33 11.65
N LEU A 59 20.87 11.71 11.20
CA LEU A 59 19.95 12.57 11.93
C LEU A 59 19.05 11.74 12.84
N GLN A 60 18.59 12.31 13.95
CA GLN A 60 17.58 11.66 14.78
C GLN A 60 16.25 11.58 14.00
N PRO A 61 15.68 10.37 13.82
CA PRO A 61 14.38 10.23 13.19
C PRO A 61 13.33 10.97 14.00
N GLN A 62 12.70 11.95 13.38
CA GLN A 62 11.53 12.59 13.92
C GLN A 62 10.40 11.57 13.77
N GLY A 63 9.94 11.02 14.90
CA GLY A 63 8.70 10.26 14.92
C GLY A 63 7.59 11.21 14.53
N GLY A 64 7.24 11.26 13.24
CA GLY A 64 6.18 12.10 12.72
C GLY A 64 4.91 11.76 13.47
N LEU A 65 4.47 12.68 14.35
CA LEU A 65 3.23 12.69 15.12
C LEU A 65 2.56 11.32 15.27
N LEU A 66 3.05 10.55 16.25
CA LEU A 66 2.28 9.45 16.83
C LEU A 66 1.46 9.91 18.05
N LEU A 67 0.95 11.15 17.97
CA LEU A 67 -0.23 11.76 18.62
C LEU A 67 -0.20 13.27 18.35
#